data_AF-A0AAX2AGB3-F1
#
_entry.id   AF-A0AAX2AGB3-F1
#
_cell.length_a   1.000
_cell.length_b   1.000
_cell.length_c   1.000
_cell.angle_alpha   90.00
_cell.angle_beta   90.00
_cell.angle_gamma   90.00
#
_symmetry.space_group_name_H-M   'P 1'
#
loop_
_entity.id
_entity.type
_entity.pdbx_description
1 polymer ?
#
loop_
_entity_poly.entity_id
_entity_poly.type
_entity_poly.pdbx_seq_one_letter_code
_entity_poly.pdbx_strand_id
1 'polypeptide(L)'
;MIKKIYQILKTPETNGKQIGIFRIFSSIFGGLLVAYLGMTLVAFLIPLEVKESAIISIMFNTFAYAGAITWIALASSKLEALKRVLIPTTIFTIALYFFIKEF
;
A
#
# COMPACT_ATOMS: atom_id res chain seq x y z
N MET A 1 -25.24 -10.70 6.89
CA MET A 1 -24.08 -10.42 7.77
C MET A 1 -23.07 -9.45 7.12
N ILE A 2 -22.59 -9.75 5.90
CA ILE A 2 -21.60 -8.94 5.16
C ILE A 2 -22.03 -7.47 4.97
N LYS A 3 -23.30 -7.23 4.64
CA LYS A 3 -23.85 -5.87 4.44
C LYS A 3 -23.79 -4.99 5.70
N LYS A 4 -23.93 -5.58 6.90
CA LYS A 4 -23.78 -4.88 8.18
C LYS A 4 -22.31 -4.51 8.46
N ILE A 5 -21.38 -5.44 8.21
CA ILE A 5 -19.94 -5.20 8.38
C ILE A 5 -19.45 -4.10 7.44
N TYR A 6 -19.88 -4.13 6.18
CA TYR A 6 -19.55 -3.08 5.20
C TYR A 6 -20.07 -1.70 5.62
N GLN A 7 -21.30 -1.63 6.13
CA GLN A 7 -21.89 -0.39 6.65
C GLN A 7 -21.04 0.16 7.81
N ILE A 8 -20.67 -0.69 8.78
CA ILE A 8 -19.84 -0.31 9.94
C ILE A 8 -18.47 0.22 9.50
N LEU A 9 -17.83 -0.42 8.51
CA LEU A 9 -16.51 0.01 8.01
C LEU A 9 -16.58 1.30 7.18
N LYS A 10 -17.71 1.54 6.52
CA LYS A 10 -17.94 2.72 5.68
C LYS A 10 -18.32 3.96 6.51
N THR A 11 -19.07 3.78 7.60
CA THR A 11 -19.47 4.90 8.45
C THR A 11 -18.24 5.53 9.13
N PRO A 12 -18.01 6.85 8.97
CA PRO A 12 -16.98 7.54 9.73
C PRO A 12 -17.32 7.44 11.21
N GLU A 13 -16.41 6.91 12.01
CA GLU A 13 -16.68 6.70 13.43
C GLU A 13 -16.73 8.05 14.17
N THR A 14 -17.71 8.17 15.06
CA THR A 14 -17.90 9.36 15.91
C THR A 14 -16.76 9.54 16.93
N ASN A 15 -16.02 8.47 17.23
CA ASN A 15 -14.88 8.49 18.14
C ASN A 15 -13.54 8.42 17.38
N GLY A 16 -12.86 9.57 17.28
CA GLY A 16 -11.56 9.70 16.61
C GLY A 16 -10.47 8.76 17.14
N LYS A 17 -10.56 8.32 18.40
CA LYS A 17 -9.55 7.45 19.03
C LYS A 17 -9.57 6.01 18.47
N GLN A 18 -10.77 5.47 18.20
CA GLN A 18 -10.93 4.10 17.70
C GLN A 18 -10.53 3.97 16.23
N ILE A 19 -10.88 4.97 15.40
CA ILE A 19 -10.41 5.03 14.02
C ILE A 19 -8.91 5.34 13.93
N GLY A 20 -8.37 6.15 14.84
CA GLY A 20 -6.95 6.51 14.88
C GLY A 20 -6.04 5.28 14.98
N ILE A 21 -6.33 4.33 15.88
CA ILE A 21 -5.55 3.09 16.03
C ILE A 21 -5.60 2.26 14.73
N PHE A 22 -6.79 2.11 14.14
CA PHE A 22 -6.95 1.35 12.89
C PHE A 22 -6.16 1.99 11.73
N ARG A 23 -6.18 3.33 11.63
CA ARG A 23 -5.39 4.08 10.64
C ARG A 23 -3.91 3.85 10.87
N ILE A 24 -3.40 4.03 12.08
CA ILE A 24 -1.98 3.84 12.38
C ILE A 24 -1.53 2.42 11.99
N PHE A 25 -2.27 1.40 12.41
CA PHE A 25 -1.93 0.01 12.08
C PHE A 25 -1.97 -0.23 10.57
N SER A 26 -3.05 0.17 9.89
CA SER A 26 -3.18 0.03 8.44
C SER A 26 -2.12 0.80 7.67
N SER A 27 -1.67 1.95 8.19
CA SER A 27 -0.66 2.80 7.55
C SER A 27 0.73 2.20 7.66
N ILE A 28 1.10 1.68 8.84
CA ILE A 28 2.41 1.04 9.05
C ILE A 28 2.50 -0.24 8.21
N PHE A 29 1.59 -1.19 8.44
CA PHE A 29 1.66 -2.49 7.76
C PHE A 29 1.30 -2.39 6.28
N GLY A 30 0.24 -1.65 5.95
CA GLY A 30 -0.17 -1.46 4.57
C GLY A 30 0.80 -0.60 3.78
N GLY A 31 1.39 0.43 4.40
CA GLY A 31 2.43 1.23 3.78
C GLY A 31 3.66 0.40 3.45
N LEU A 32 4.09 -0.47 4.37
CA LEU A 32 5.22 -1.38 4.14
C LEU A 32 4.94 -2.28 2.93
N LEU A 33 3.76 -2.90 2.90
CA LEU A 33 3.37 -3.82 1.84
C LEU A 33 3.33 -3.12 0.47
N VAL A 34 2.71 -1.94 0.40
CA VAL A 34 2.67 -1.12 -0.82
C VAL A 34 4.07 -0.70 -1.26
N ALA A 35 4.92 -0.26 -0.34
CA ALA A 35 6.26 0.23 -0.65
C ALA A 35 7.18 -0.89 -1.15
N TYR A 36 7.16 -2.07 -0.54
CA TYR A 36 7.96 -3.21 -0.99
C TYR A 36 7.51 -3.74 -2.36
N LEU A 37 6.19 -3.84 -2.58
CA LEU A 37 5.68 -4.23 -3.91
C LEU A 37 6.02 -3.19 -4.97
N GLY A 38 5.90 -1.90 -4.64
CA GLY A 38 6.28 -0.81 -5.53
C GLY A 38 7.78 -0.80 -5.84
N MET A 39 8.62 -0.97 -4.83
CA MET A 39 10.08 -1.12 -4.98
C MET A 39 10.41 -2.28 -5.93
N THR A 40 9.78 -3.43 -5.72
CA THR A 40 10.01 -4.61 -6.57
C THR A 40 9.61 -4.31 -8.01
N LEU A 41 8.45 -3.68 -8.21
CA LEU A 41 7.98 -3.31 -9.55
C LEU A 41 8.93 -2.33 -10.25
N VAL A 42 9.41 -1.31 -9.54
CA VAL A 42 10.41 -0.36 -10.07
C VAL A 42 11.70 -1.08 -10.47
N ALA A 43 12.14 -2.06 -9.68
CA ALA A 43 13.35 -2.82 -9.99
C ALA A 43 13.24 -3.59 -11.32
N PHE A 44 12.06 -4.11 -11.65
CA PHE A 44 11.82 -4.81 -12.92
C PHE A 44 11.55 -3.87 -14.11
N LEU A 45 11.02 -2.66 -13.85
CA LEU A 45 10.72 -1.68 -14.90
C LEU A 45 11.96 -0.96 -15.43
N ILE A 46 13.02 -0.84 -14.63
CA ILE A 46 14.23 -0.12 -15.01
C ILE A 46 15.11 -1.05 -15.87
N PRO A 47 15.43 -0.68 -17.12
CA PRO A 47 16.27 -1.49 -18.03
C PRO A 47 17.77 -1.28 -17.72
N LEU A 48 18.17 -1.50 -16.47
CA LEU A 48 19.56 -1.47 -16.02
C LEU A 48 20.00 -2.86 -15.57
N GLU A 49 21.30 -3.02 -15.32
CA GLU A 49 21.77 -4.22 -14.64
C GLU A 49 21.04 -4.40 -13.30
N VAL A 50 20.73 -5.66 -12.96
CA VAL A 50 19.95 -6.04 -11.77
C VAL A 50 20.50 -5.39 -10.51
N LYS A 51 21.83 -5.27 -10.40
CA LYS A 51 22.51 -4.65 -9.26
C LYS A 51 22.23 -3.15 -9.14
N GLU A 52 22.30 -2.41 -10.24
CA GLU A 52 22.07 -0.96 -10.26
C GLU A 52 20.59 -0.64 -10.02
N SER A 53 19.70 -1.38 -10.67
CA SER A 53 18.25 -1.27 -10.48
C SER A 53 17.82 -1.55 -9.04
N ALA A 54 18.42 -2.56 -8.39
CA ALA A 54 18.16 -2.86 -6.99
C ALA A 54 18.57 -1.71 -6.05
N ILE A 55 19.73 -1.08 -6.28
CA ILE A 55 20.19 0.06 -5.47
C ILE A 55 19.21 1.23 -5.58
N ILE A 56 18.83 1.61 -6.79
CA ILE A 56 17.87 2.71 -7.03
C ILE A 56 16.53 2.41 -6.36
N SER A 57 16.06 1.17 -6.47
CA SER A 57 14.79 0.73 -5.89
C SER A 57 14.82 0.78 -4.35
N ILE A 58 15.93 0.37 -3.72
CA ILE A 58 16.11 0.48 -2.26
C ILE A 58 16.11 1.95 -1.83
N MET A 59 16.81 2.84 -2.56
CA MET A 59 16.85 4.26 -2.26
C MET A 59 15.46 4.90 -2.32
N PHE A 60 14.62 4.46 -3.26
CA PHE A 60 13.26 4.97 -3.40
C PHE A 60 12.27 4.37 -2.37
N ASN A 61 12.55 3.20 -1.80
CA ASN A 61 11.66 2.50 -0.88
C ASN A 61 11.24 3.36 0.32
N THR A 62 12.20 3.97 1.03
CA THR A 62 11.89 4.80 2.21
C THR A 62 10.98 5.98 1.88
N PHE A 63 11.20 6.62 0.72
CA PHE A 63 10.35 7.71 0.25
C PHE A 63 8.95 7.22 -0.12
N ALA A 64 8.86 6.13 -0.88
CA ALA A 64 7.60 5.49 -1.22
C ALA A 64 6.81 5.05 0.03
N TYR A 65 7.50 4.52 1.04
CA TYR A 65 6.93 4.13 2.32
C TYR A 65 6.37 5.31 3.10
N ALA A 66 7.13 6.40 3.23
CA ALA A 66 6.66 7.62 3.90
C ALA A 66 5.43 8.21 3.19
N GLY A 67 5.43 8.23 1.85
CA GLY A 67 4.29 8.64 1.03
C GLY A 67 3.07 7.74 1.25
N ALA A 68 3.26 6.42 1.22
CA ALA A 68 2.19 5.43 1.41
C ALA A 68 1.59 5.51 2.82
N ILE A 69 2.42 5.59 3.87
CA ILE A 69 1.95 5.80 5.25
C ILE A 69 1.11 7.06 5.31
N THR A 70 1.59 8.19 4.77
CA THR A 70 0.87 9.47 4.84
C THR A 70 -0.47 9.39 4.12
N TRP A 71 -0.48 8.78 2.93
CA TRP A 71 -1.69 8.56 2.15
C TRP A 71 -2.70 7.68 2.89
N ILE A 72 -2.28 6.56 3.47
CA ILE A 72 -3.20 5.67 4.21
C ILE A 72 -3.65 6.34 5.52
N ALA A 73 -2.73 7.03 6.19
CA ALA A 73 -2.97 7.72 7.44
C ALA A 73 -3.97 8.86 7.28
N LEU A 74 -4.16 9.43 6.09
CA LEU A 74 -5.16 10.47 5.79
C LEU A 74 -6.60 9.95 5.56
N ALA A 75 -6.82 8.64 5.60
CA ALA A 75 -8.14 8.07 5.32
C ALA A 75 -9.23 8.49 6.33
N SER A 76 -10.43 8.80 5.82
CA SER A 76 -11.57 9.29 6.63
C SER A 76 -12.38 8.18 7.30
N SER A 77 -12.34 6.97 6.74
CA SER A 77 -13.05 5.79 7.25
C SER A 77 -12.15 4.55 7.27
N LYS A 78 -12.52 3.53 8.06
CA LYS A 78 -11.79 2.25 8.11
C LYS A 78 -11.77 1.57 6.73
N LEU A 79 -12.88 1.62 6.02
CA LEU A 79 -12.97 1.09 4.66
C LEU A 79 -12.04 1.80 3.69
N GLU A 80 -11.93 3.13 3.80
CA GLU A 80 -11.04 3.90 2.94
C GLU A 80 -9.57 3.57 3.22
N ALA A 81 -9.16 3.47 4.49
CA ALA A 81 -7.81 3.06 4.85
C ALA A 81 -7.47 1.69 4.25
N LEU A 82 -8.41 0.74 4.35
CA LEU A 82 -8.24 -0.60 3.79
C LEU A 82 -8.14 -0.58 2.27
N LYS A 83 -8.98 0.21 1.58
CA LYS A 83 -8.93 0.37 0.12
C LYS A 83 -7.60 0.98 -0.34
N ARG A 84 -7.08 1.98 0.39
CA ARG A 84 -5.79 2.62 0.11
C ARG A 84 -4.60 1.65 0.28
N VAL A 85 -4.80 0.49 0.91
CA VAL A 85 -3.82 -0.62 0.94
C VAL A 85 -4.14 -1.64 -0.15
N LEU A 86 -5.35 -2.18 -0.18
CA LEU A 86 -5.72 -3.30 -1.06
C LEU A 86 -5.65 -2.97 -2.56
N ILE A 87 -6.04 -1.76 -2.95
CA ILE A 87 -6.04 -1.35 -4.35
C ILE A 87 -4.60 -1.31 -4.90
N PRO A 88 -3.66 -0.51 -4.36
CA PRO A 88 -2.31 -0.45 -4.89
C PRO A 88 -1.58 -1.79 -4.79
N THR A 89 -1.78 -2.55 -3.71
CA THR A 89 -1.15 -3.86 -3.56
C THR A 89 -1.62 -4.84 -4.62
N THR A 90 -2.91 -4.89 -4.91
CA THR A 90 -3.46 -5.74 -5.97
C THR A 90 -2.95 -5.33 -7.35
N ILE A 91 -2.89 -4.02 -7.64
CA ILE A 91 -2.34 -3.50 -8.91
C ILE A 91 -0.88 -3.90 -9.06
N PHE A 92 -0.05 -3.69 -8.03
CA PHE A 92 1.37 -4.03 -8.08
C PHE A 92 1.61 -5.53 -8.18
N THR A 93 0.84 -6.35 -7.47
CA THR A 93 0.93 -7.82 -7.59
C THR A 93 0.55 -8.30 -8.99
N ILE A 94 -0.52 -7.76 -9.59
CA ILE A 94 -0.91 -8.11 -10.96
C ILE A 94 0.18 -7.67 -11.95
N ALA A 95 0.69 -6.45 -11.82
CA ALA A 95 1.75 -5.95 -12.69
C ALA A 95 3.01 -6.83 -12.59
N LEU A 96 3.46 -7.16 -11.37
CA LEU A 96 4.59 -8.05 -11.15
C LEU A 96 4.36 -9.44 -11.75
N TYR A 97 3.15 -10.00 -11.64
CA TYR A 97 2.84 -11.29 -12.24
C TYR A 97 3.02 -11.29 -13.77
N PHE A 98 2.60 -10.21 -14.45
CA PHE A 98 2.83 -10.06 -15.89
C PHE A 98 4.31 -9.88 -16.22
N PHE A 99 5.04 -9.02 -15.51
CA PHE A 99 6.47 -8.79 -15.75
C PHE A 99 7.33 -10.03 -15.51
N ILE A 100 7.03 -10.81 -14.48
CA ILE A 100 7.76 -12.07 -14.19
C ILE A 100 7.51 -13.10 -15.29
N LYS A 101 6.34 -13.11 -15.94
CA LYS A 101 6.02 -14.04 -17.01
C LYS A 101 6.74 -13.72 -18.33
N GLU A 102 7.11 -12.47 -18.54
CA GLU A 102 7.80 -12.01 -19.75
C GLU A 102 9.33 -12.20 -19.68
N PHE A 103 9.88 -12.45 -18.48
CA PHE A 103 11.28 -12.79 -18.22
C PHE A 103 11.52 -14.31 -18.23
#